data_AF-A0A9X1Y3D4-F1
#
_entry.id   AF-A0A9X1Y3D4-F1
#
_cell.length_a   1.000
_cell.length_b   1.000
_cell.length_c   1.000
_cell.angle_alpha   90.00
_cell.angle_beta   90.00
_cell.angle_gamma   90.00
#
_symmetry.space_group_name_H-M   'P 1'
#
loop_
_entity.id
_entity.type
_entity.pdbx_description
1 polymer ?
#
loop_
_entity_poly.entity_id
_entity_poly.type
_entity_poly.pdbx_seq_one_letter_code
_entity_poly.pdbx_strand_id
1 'polypeptide(L)'
;MLAMAGGILSAAAVCGYLFRLLWPVSGLMFVEAGALCGFGVPPQTKKLDVRDAFDYEECHLDGTINISLGRLPFVWSKDLSPSDPVLIMTDSRYAAMKAARILRRRGFQQLYALRGEVCRVRAAMKSCMEKKPAC
;
A
#
# COMPACT_ATOMS: atom_id res chain seq x y z
N MET A 1 14.24 -16.81 -43.10
CA MET A 1 14.02 -17.41 -41.75
C MET A 1 14.61 -16.59 -40.60
N LEU A 2 15.82 -16.01 -40.70
CA LEU A 2 16.41 -15.19 -39.62
C LEU A 2 15.56 -13.96 -39.20
N ALA A 3 14.91 -13.25 -40.14
CA ALA A 3 14.14 -12.03 -39.83
C ALA A 3 12.88 -12.30 -38.98
N MET A 4 12.23 -13.45 -39.16
CA MET A 4 11.04 -13.83 -38.39
C MET A 4 11.39 -14.15 -36.92
N ALA A 5 12.57 -14.75 -36.67
CA ALA A 5 13.04 -15.05 -35.32
C ALA A 5 13.37 -13.78 -34.52
N GLY A 6 13.92 -12.74 -35.17
CA GLY A 6 14.22 -11.45 -34.53
C GLY A 6 12.98 -10.67 -34.08
N GLY A 7 11.91 -10.67 -34.90
CA GLY A 7 10.62 -10.08 -34.55
C GLY A 7 9.92 -10.78 -33.39
N ILE A 8 10.01 -12.12 -33.33
CA ILE A 8 9.42 -12.91 -32.24
C ILE A 8 10.17 -12.68 -30.92
N LEU A 9 11.50 -12.63 -30.94
CA LEU A 9 12.32 -12.36 -29.74
C LEU A 9 12.05 -10.96 -29.17
N SER A 10 11.94 -9.95 -30.03
CA SER A 10 11.64 -8.58 -29.61
C SER A 10 10.21 -8.45 -29.08
N ALA A 11 9.22 -9.08 -29.73
CA ALA A 11 7.84 -9.14 -29.22
C ALA A 11 7.77 -9.86 -27.86
N ALA A 12 8.47 -10.97 -27.69
CA ALA A 12 8.51 -11.71 -26.41
C ALA A 12 9.17 -10.90 -25.29
N ALA A 13 10.24 -10.15 -25.58
CA ALA A 13 10.87 -9.26 -24.61
C ALA A 13 9.95 -8.10 -24.20
N VAL A 14 9.26 -7.48 -25.16
CA VAL A 14 8.27 -6.42 -24.89
C VAL A 14 7.10 -6.97 -24.08
N CYS A 15 6.55 -8.12 -24.46
CA CYS A 15 5.49 -8.79 -23.69
C CYS A 15 5.97 -9.11 -22.27
N GLY A 16 7.15 -9.69 -22.09
CA GLY A 16 7.72 -9.98 -20.76
C GLY A 16 7.92 -8.73 -19.91
N TYR A 17 8.34 -7.62 -20.52
CA TYR A 17 8.46 -6.33 -19.84
C TYR A 17 7.09 -5.78 -19.42
N LEU A 18 6.10 -5.79 -20.32
CA LEU A 18 4.73 -5.37 -20.03
C LEU A 18 4.08 -6.25 -18.94
N PHE A 19 4.27 -7.57 -19.01
CA PHE A 19 3.81 -8.50 -17.98
C PHE A 19 4.40 -8.18 -16.61
N ARG A 20 5.70 -7.83 -16.53
CA ARG A 20 6.31 -7.39 -15.25
C ARG A 20 5.73 -6.08 -14.71
N LEU A 21 5.33 -5.15 -15.59
CA LEU A 21 4.70 -3.89 -15.18
C LEU A 21 3.27 -4.08 -14.67
N LEU A 22 2.57 -5.06 -15.23
CA LEU A 22 1.19 -5.40 -14.88
C LEU A 22 1.10 -6.46 -13.78
N TRP A 23 2.20 -7.14 -13.46
CA TRP A 23 2.21 -8.21 -12.46
C TRP A 23 1.75 -7.69 -11.10
N PRO A 24 0.84 -8.43 -10.42
CA PRO A 24 0.37 -8.08 -9.10
C PRO A 24 1.52 -8.10 -8.08
N VAL A 25 1.41 -7.24 -7.07
CA VAL A 25 2.37 -7.21 -5.98
C VAL A 25 2.13 -8.44 -5.11
N SER A 26 3.06 -9.40 -5.11
CA SER A 26 2.94 -10.62 -4.31
C SER A 26 2.68 -10.26 -2.85
N GLY A 27 1.67 -10.87 -2.23
CA GLY A 27 1.31 -10.65 -0.82
C GLY A 27 0.80 -9.24 -0.48
N LEU A 28 0.38 -8.45 -1.47
CA LEU A 28 -0.45 -7.27 -1.21
C LEU A 28 -1.93 -7.67 -1.10
N MET A 29 -2.57 -7.32 0.00
CA MET A 29 -4.02 -7.52 0.20
C MET A 29 -4.73 -6.18 0.42
N PHE A 30 -5.83 -5.96 -0.28
CA PHE A 30 -6.65 -4.77 -0.05
C PHE A 30 -7.68 -5.05 1.04
N VAL A 31 -7.73 -4.20 2.07
CA VAL A 31 -8.58 -4.36 3.25
C VAL A 31 -9.59 -3.20 3.38
N GLU A 32 -10.75 -3.48 3.96
CA GLU A 32 -11.77 -2.47 4.24
C GLU A 32 -11.47 -1.67 5.52
N ALA A 33 -12.23 -0.59 5.75
CA ALA A 33 -12.11 0.27 6.93
C ALA A 33 -12.12 -0.47 8.27
N GLY A 34 -12.83 -1.60 8.37
CA GLY A 34 -12.87 -2.45 9.56
C GLY A 34 -11.49 -2.97 10.00
N ALA A 35 -10.51 -3.03 9.09
CA ALA A 35 -9.15 -3.43 9.43
C ALA A 35 -8.41 -2.44 10.34
N LEU A 36 -8.86 -1.19 10.39
CA LEU A 36 -8.31 -0.19 11.30
C LEU A 36 -8.69 -0.47 12.76
N CYS A 37 -9.73 -1.27 12.99
CA CYS A 37 -10.13 -1.78 14.31
C CYS A 37 -9.40 -3.08 14.69
N GLY A 38 -8.41 -3.52 13.91
CA GLY A 38 -7.63 -4.73 14.17
C GLY A 38 -8.18 -6.02 13.54
N PHE A 39 -9.26 -5.94 12.75
CA PHE A 39 -9.81 -7.10 12.05
C PHE A 39 -9.09 -7.37 10.73
N GLY A 40 -8.59 -8.59 10.52
CA GLY A 40 -8.02 -9.00 9.23
C GLY A 40 -6.60 -8.46 8.93
N VAL A 41 -5.93 -7.87 9.93
CA VAL A 41 -4.49 -7.55 9.89
C VAL A 41 -3.82 -7.95 11.22
N PRO A 42 -2.52 -8.30 11.24
CA PRO A 42 -1.81 -8.59 12.48
C PRO A 42 -1.84 -7.41 13.47
N PRO A 43 -1.93 -7.65 14.80
CA PRO A 43 -1.99 -6.57 15.80
C PRO A 43 -0.82 -5.58 15.75
N GLN A 44 0.37 -6.04 15.37
CA GLN A 44 1.60 -5.25 15.26
C GLN A 44 1.75 -4.51 13.91
N THR A 45 0.68 -4.43 13.11
CA THR A 45 0.74 -3.80 11.79
C THR A 45 1.02 -2.31 11.89
N LYS A 46 2.09 -1.84 11.24
CA LYS A 46 2.41 -0.43 11.13
C LYS A 46 1.53 0.24 10.07
N LYS A 47 0.95 1.38 10.41
CA LYS A 47 0.07 2.13 9.53
C LYS A 47 0.88 3.23 8.82
N LEU A 48 1.07 3.08 7.52
CA LEU A 48 1.88 3.97 6.68
C LEU A 48 0.97 4.80 5.77
N ASP A 49 0.89 6.11 5.99
CA ASP A 49 0.24 7.04 5.06
C ASP A 49 1.27 7.51 4.03
N VAL A 50 0.99 7.28 2.74
CA VAL A 50 1.88 7.63 1.63
C VAL A 50 1.44 8.87 0.85
N ARG A 51 0.42 9.59 1.35
CA ARG A 51 0.03 10.90 0.82
C ARG A 51 1.08 11.95 1.14
N ASP A 52 0.99 13.10 0.48
CA ASP A 52 1.88 14.20 0.82
C ASP A 52 1.57 14.76 2.23
N ALA A 53 2.48 15.59 2.73
CA ALA A 53 2.36 16.14 4.07
C ALA A 53 1.15 17.07 4.21
N PHE A 54 0.74 17.76 3.12
CA PHE A 54 -0.39 18.68 3.15
C PHE A 54 -1.71 17.92 3.36
N ASP A 55 -1.96 16.88 2.56
CA ASP A 55 -3.14 16.00 2.71
C ASP A 55 -3.17 15.33 4.10
N TYR A 56 -1.99 14.97 4.62
CA TYR A 56 -1.85 14.33 5.92
C TYR A 56 -2.15 15.29 7.08
N GLU A 57 -1.64 16.52 7.02
CA GLU A 57 -1.88 17.56 8.02
C GLU A 57 -3.33 17.99 8.05
N GLU A 58 -3.98 18.13 6.89
CA GLU A 58 -5.40 18.45 6.80
C GLU A 58 -6.25 17.37 7.49
N CYS A 59 -5.93 16.09 7.24
CA CYS A 59 -6.59 14.99 7.90
C CYS A 59 -5.84 13.66 7.80
N HIS A 60 -5.61 13.02 8.95
CA HIS A 60 -5.00 11.69 9.06
C HIS A 60 -5.65 10.86 10.16
N LEU A 61 -5.33 9.55 10.17
CA LEU A 61 -5.68 8.63 11.25
C LEU A 61 -4.60 8.67 12.34
N ASP A 62 -5.00 8.52 13.60
CA ASP A 62 -4.06 8.56 14.72
C ASP A 62 -3.11 7.36 14.73
N GLY A 63 -1.88 7.59 15.18
CA GLY A 63 -0.83 6.55 15.25
C GLY A 63 -0.33 6.08 13.89
N THR A 64 -0.46 6.92 12.86
CA THR A 64 0.05 6.63 11.52
C THR A 64 1.40 7.31 11.28
N ILE A 65 2.21 6.71 10.41
CA ILE A 65 3.51 7.21 9.98
C ILE A 65 3.32 7.84 8.61
N ASN A 66 3.61 9.13 8.45
CA ASN A 66 3.57 9.77 7.13
C ASN A 66 4.93 9.66 6.43
N ILE A 67 4.94 8.98 5.28
CA ILE A 67 6.06 9.02 4.33
C ILE A 67 5.50 9.13 2.93
N SER A 68 5.48 10.35 2.39
CA SER A 68 4.98 10.60 1.04
C SER A 68 5.60 9.67 0.01
N LEU A 69 4.80 9.23 -0.97
CA LEU A 69 5.18 8.20 -1.94
C LEU A 69 6.52 8.45 -2.64
N GLY A 70 6.84 9.72 -2.95
CA GLY A 70 8.11 10.09 -3.56
C GLY A 70 9.32 9.95 -2.63
N ARG A 71 9.13 10.09 -1.32
CA ARG A 71 10.17 9.93 -0.30
C ARG A 71 10.35 8.49 0.14
N LEU A 72 9.30 7.67 0.03
CA LEU A 72 9.28 6.29 0.51
C LEU A 72 10.50 5.45 0.12
N PRO A 73 11.03 5.48 -1.13
CA PRO A 73 12.23 4.71 -1.49
C PRO A 73 13.50 5.07 -0.70
N PHE A 74 13.56 6.26 -0.11
CA PHE A 74 14.76 6.81 0.47
C PHE A 74 14.75 6.78 2.00
N VAL A 75 13.57 6.86 2.62
CA VAL A 75 13.49 7.09 4.08
C VAL A 75 12.66 6.07 4.86
N TRP A 76 12.12 5.03 4.21
CA TRP A 76 11.31 4.01 4.89
C TRP A 76 11.98 3.39 6.12
N SER A 77 13.31 3.23 6.10
CA SER A 77 14.07 2.53 7.14
C SER A 77 14.19 3.30 8.45
N LYS A 78 13.69 4.55 8.50
CA LYS A 78 13.62 5.34 9.74
C LYS A 78 12.56 4.79 10.69
N ASP A 79 11.44 4.34 10.14
CA ASP A 79 10.25 3.97 10.91
C ASP A 79 9.79 2.53 10.67
N LEU A 80 10.26 1.89 9.59
CA LEU A 80 9.83 0.56 9.16
C LEU A 80 11.01 -0.42 9.05
N SER A 81 10.73 -1.68 9.35
CA SER A 81 11.60 -2.85 9.15
C SER A 81 10.95 -3.82 8.15
N PRO A 82 11.71 -4.55 7.30
CA PRO A 82 11.14 -5.54 6.37
C PRO A 82 10.34 -6.67 7.04
N SER A 83 10.55 -6.90 8.34
CA SER A 83 9.78 -7.83 9.17
C SER A 83 8.38 -7.32 9.54
N ASP A 84 8.14 -6.01 9.43
CA ASP A 84 6.89 -5.39 9.84
C ASP A 84 5.76 -5.74 8.86
N PRO A 85 4.57 -6.13 9.36
CA PRO A 85 3.35 -6.00 8.59
C PRO A 85 3.02 -4.51 8.40
N VAL A 86 2.69 -4.11 7.17
CA VAL A 86 2.44 -2.69 6.84
C VAL A 86 1.08 -2.51 6.19
N LEU A 87 0.25 -1.64 6.76
CA LEU A 87 -0.99 -1.15 6.17
C LEU A 87 -0.74 0.21 5.49
N ILE A 88 -0.81 0.21 4.16
CA ILE A 88 -0.63 1.39 3.31
C ILE A 88 -1.95 2.14 3.20
N MET A 89 -1.92 3.45 3.47
CA MET A 89 -3.07 4.36 3.39
C MET A 89 -2.79 5.44 2.33
N THR A 90 -3.75 5.63 1.44
CA THR A 90 -3.71 6.61 0.35
C THR A 90 -5.07 6.68 -0.31
N ASP A 91 -5.35 7.79 -0.98
CA ASP A 91 -6.61 8.02 -1.69
C ASP A 91 -6.56 7.47 -3.13
N SER A 92 -5.43 6.88 -3.55
CA SER A 92 -5.22 6.38 -4.90
C SER A 92 -4.78 4.92 -4.92
N ARG A 93 -5.55 4.07 -5.62
CA ARG A 93 -5.18 2.67 -5.89
C ARG A 93 -3.82 2.55 -6.58
N TYR A 94 -3.51 3.48 -7.49
CA TYR A 94 -2.22 3.51 -8.16
C TYR A 94 -1.07 3.79 -7.18
N ALA A 95 -1.24 4.79 -6.30
CA ALA A 95 -0.28 5.10 -5.25
C ALA A 95 -0.07 3.92 -4.30
N ALA A 96 -1.15 3.22 -3.90
CA ALA A 96 -1.08 2.04 -3.05
C ALA A 96 -0.24 0.93 -3.69
N MET A 97 -0.49 0.64 -4.97
CA MET A 97 0.28 -0.35 -5.73
C MET A 97 1.75 0.06 -5.86
N LYS A 98 2.03 1.34 -6.10
CA LYS A 98 3.40 1.86 -6.23
C LYS A 98 4.16 1.78 -4.91
N ALA A 99 3.53 2.17 -3.80
CA ALA A 99 4.09 2.02 -2.45
C ALA A 99 4.38 0.55 -2.13
N ALA A 100 3.42 -0.33 -2.41
CA ALA A 100 3.59 -1.76 -2.17
C ALA A 100 4.76 -2.35 -2.99
N ARG A 101 4.94 -1.94 -4.25
CA ARG A 101 6.10 -2.34 -5.07
C ARG A 101 7.43 -1.79 -4.53
N ILE A 102 7.43 -0.58 -3.97
CA ILE A 102 8.62 -0.02 -3.33
C ILE A 102 9.00 -0.88 -2.11
N LEU A 103 8.04 -1.14 -1.21
CA LEU A 103 8.26 -1.93 -0.01
C LEU A 103 8.61 -3.39 -0.33
N ARG A 104 7.96 -4.03 -1.31
CA ARG A 104 8.34 -5.40 -1.72
C ARG A 104 9.77 -5.51 -2.20
N ARG A 105 10.25 -4.55 -2.98
CA ARG A 105 11.66 -4.51 -3.40
C ARG A 105 12.65 -4.32 -2.24
N ARG A 106 12.16 -3.93 -1.06
CA ARG A 106 12.94 -3.82 0.19
C ARG A 106 12.74 -4.99 1.14
N GLY A 107 12.09 -6.07 0.69
CA GLY A 107 11.98 -7.33 1.43
C GLY A 107 10.74 -7.48 2.31
N PHE A 108 9.80 -6.53 2.27
CA PHE A 108 8.60 -6.59 3.10
C PHE A 108 7.72 -7.81 2.77
N GLN A 109 7.39 -8.58 3.80
CA GLN A 109 6.50 -9.75 3.93
C GLN A 109 5.00 -9.57 3.66
N GLN A 110 4.43 -8.59 4.35
CA GLN A 110 3.00 -8.58 4.67
C GLN A 110 2.52 -7.16 4.42
N LEU A 111 1.94 -6.96 3.24
CA LEU A 111 1.50 -5.64 2.80
C LEU A 111 -0.01 -5.64 2.68
N TYR A 112 -0.62 -4.63 3.28
CA TYR A 112 -2.03 -4.37 3.21
C TYR A 112 -2.23 -2.99 2.60
N ALA A 113 -3.33 -2.77 1.90
CA ALA A 113 -3.71 -1.45 1.42
C ALA A 113 -5.16 -1.17 1.81
N LEU A 114 -5.38 -0.04 2.45
CA LEU A 114 -6.72 0.40 2.82
C LEU A 114 -7.53 0.73 1.55
N ARG A 115 -8.78 0.28 1.50
CA ARG A 115 -9.76 0.69 0.49
C ARG A 115 -10.47 1.96 0.94
N GLY A 116 -10.67 2.86 -0.01
CA GLY A 116 -11.33 4.14 0.20
C GLY A 116 -10.38 5.27 0.58
N GLU A 117 -10.94 6.48 0.62
CA GLU A 117 -10.22 7.70 0.97
C GLU A 117 -10.00 7.78 2.49
N VAL A 118 -8.79 8.12 2.92
CA VAL A 118 -8.36 8.11 4.32
C VAL A 118 -9.29 8.96 5.19
N CYS A 119 -9.66 10.15 4.72
CA CYS A 119 -10.50 11.07 5.48
C CYS A 119 -11.97 10.64 5.56
N ARG A 120 -12.48 9.99 4.51
CA ARG A 120 -13.81 9.37 4.55
C ARG A 120 -13.83 8.20 5.53
N VAL A 121 -12.77 7.39 5.52
CA VAL A 121 -12.61 6.27 6.45
C VAL A 121 -12.48 6.78 7.89
N ARG A 122 -11.72 7.84 8.15
CA ARG A 122 -11.62 8.49 9.47
C ARG A 122 -12.98 8.94 9.98
N ALA A 123 -13.79 9.58 9.14
CA ALA A 123 -15.13 10.00 9.51
C ALA A 123 -16.03 8.81 9.87
N ALA A 124 -15.96 7.73 9.08
CA ALA A 124 -16.71 6.50 9.35
C ALA A 124 -16.23 5.79 10.63
N MET A 125 -14.92 5.81 10.93
CA MET A 125 -14.35 5.20 12.14
C MET A 125 -14.85 5.85 13.43
N LYS A 126 -15.07 7.17 13.46
CA LYS A 126 -15.66 7.84 14.64
C LYS A 126 -16.97 7.16 15.05
N SER A 127 -17.79 6.81 14.06
CA SER A 127 -19.05 6.07 14.29
C SER A 127 -18.83 4.65 14.84
N CYS A 128 -17.75 3.97 14.45
CA CYS A 128 -17.39 2.65 15.00
C CYS A 128 -16.89 2.70 16.45
N MET A 129 -16.16 3.74 16.85
CA MET A 129 -15.69 3.89 18.23
C MET A 129 -16.80 4.37 19.18
N GLU A 130 -17.75 5.16 18.68
CA GLU A 130 -18.93 5.60 19.45
C GLU A 130 -19.95 4.48 19.64
N LYS A 131 -20.10 3.58 18.67
CA LYS A 131 -20.81 2.31 18.86
C LYS A 131 -19.93 1.32 19.61
N LYS A 132 -19.81 1.51 20.93
CA LYS A 132 -19.39 0.44 21.84
C LYS A 132 -20.25 -0.80 21.52
N PRO A 133 -19.69 -2.01 21.32
CA PRO A 133 -20.52 -3.19 21.27
C PRO A 133 -21.28 -3.23 22.60
N ALA A 134 -22.62 -3.31 22.51
CA ALA A 134 -23.42 -3.61 23.68
C ALA A 134 -22.88 -4.93 24.25
N CYS A 135 -22.30 -4.86 25.46
CA CYS A 135 -22.23 -6.02 26.33
C CYS A 135 -23.63 -6.30 26.85
#